data_AF-A0A960DKB7-F1
#
_entry.id   AF-A0A960DKB7-F1
#
_cell.length_a   1.000
_cell.length_b   1.000
_cell.length_c   1.000
_cell.angle_alpha   90.00
_cell.angle_beta   90.00
_cell.angle_gamma   90.00
#
_symmetry.space_group_name_H-M   'P 1'
#
loop_
_entity.id
_entity.type
_entity.pdbx_description
1 polymer ?
#
loop_
_entity_poly.entity_id
_entity_poly.type
_entity_poly.pdbx_seq_one_letter_code
_entity_poly.pdbx_strand_id
1 'polypeptide(L)'
;MVDLASILAAGGLSLPDAPDAVLRVDIAGADPVLPTAFPVGEAAAAALVGGGVAAARLHRLRGGAAQSIGVDVAGAAASLLGFLFQTREGGDGPLQLDRVSPAVTNFFQCGDGRWVHLHGGFPHLNQGTLDLLGCTGEREAIAAAVARWTAADLEDELAARRLCGAMLRTPEEW
;
A
#
# COMPACT_ATOMS: atom_id res chain seq x y z
N MET A 1 -12.85 7.24 -15.19
CA MET A 1 -12.86 8.25 -14.12
C MET A 1 -13.63 7.62 -12.97
N VAL A 2 -12.95 7.24 -11.89
CA VAL A 2 -13.62 6.61 -10.74
C VAL A 2 -14.26 7.75 -9.96
N ASP A 3 -15.59 7.80 -9.90
CA ASP A 3 -16.26 8.84 -9.13
C ASP A 3 -16.14 8.58 -7.62
N LEU A 4 -16.09 9.66 -6.82
CA LEU A 4 -15.96 9.60 -5.35
C LEU A 4 -17.06 8.74 -4.71
N ALA A 5 -18.27 8.75 -5.28
CA ALA A 5 -19.37 7.95 -4.78
C ALA A 5 -19.09 6.44 -4.91
N SER A 6 -18.45 6.03 -6.00
CA SER A 6 -18.02 4.65 -6.25
C SER A 6 -16.90 4.21 -5.31
N ILE A 7 -15.95 5.10 -4.98
CA ILE A 7 -14.89 4.79 -4.01
C ILE A 7 -15.46 4.65 -2.60
N LEU A 8 -16.34 5.57 -2.20
CA LEU A 8 -17.02 5.49 -0.90
C LEU A 8 -17.89 4.23 -0.82
N ALA A 9 -18.65 3.93 -1.87
CA ALA A 9 -19.50 2.74 -1.95
C ALA A 9 -18.70 1.43 -1.86
N ALA A 10 -17.52 1.37 -2.49
CA ALA A 10 -16.61 0.23 -2.35
C ALA A 10 -16.14 0.03 -0.90
N GLY A 11 -16.05 1.12 -0.11
CA GLY A 11 -15.78 1.08 1.32
C GLY A 11 -17.02 0.87 2.21
N GLY A 12 -18.20 0.60 1.63
CA GLY A 12 -19.47 0.50 2.37
C GLY A 12 -19.97 1.84 2.92
N LEU A 13 -19.45 2.96 2.41
CA LEU A 13 -19.82 4.32 2.82
C LEU A 13 -20.71 4.93 1.74
N SER A 14 -21.78 5.60 2.17
CA SER A 14 -22.65 6.36 1.27
C SER A 14 -22.52 7.84 1.59
N LEU A 15 -22.41 8.66 0.56
CA LEU A 15 -22.76 10.08 0.70
C LEU A 15 -24.21 10.14 1.22
N PRO A 16 -24.52 11.02 2.18
CA PRO A 16 -25.84 11.03 2.81
C PRO A 16 -26.95 11.32 1.79
N ASP A 17 -28.03 10.52 1.83
CA ASP A 17 -29.18 10.61 0.91
C ASP A 17 -30.16 11.76 1.22
N ALA A 18 -29.98 12.54 2.30
CA ALA A 18 -30.96 13.57 2.67
C ALA A 18 -30.35 14.73 3.50
N PRO A 19 -31.00 15.92 3.51
CA PRO A 19 -30.38 17.21 3.83
C PRO A 19 -30.40 17.49 5.34
N ASP A 20 -29.58 16.79 6.11
CA ASP A 20 -29.13 17.32 7.39
C ASP A 20 -28.04 18.37 7.12
N ALA A 21 -28.51 19.58 6.79
CA ALA A 21 -27.77 20.85 6.76
C ALA A 21 -26.25 20.74 6.50
N VAL A 22 -25.96 20.37 5.24
CA VAL A 22 -24.77 20.70 4.45
C VAL A 22 -23.44 20.31 5.09
N LEU A 23 -23.20 18.99 5.22
CA LEU A 23 -21.83 18.48 5.17
C LEU A 23 -21.27 18.78 3.78
N ARG A 24 -20.53 19.88 3.64
CA ARG A 24 -19.85 20.23 2.40
C ARG A 24 -18.56 19.44 2.33
N VAL A 25 -18.41 18.63 1.29
CA VAL A 25 -17.16 17.94 0.94
C VAL A 25 -16.58 18.62 -0.29
N ASP A 26 -15.31 18.97 -0.22
CA ASP A 26 -14.54 19.55 -1.31
C ASP A 26 -13.26 18.73 -1.50
N ILE A 27 -13.04 18.21 -2.71
CA ILE A 27 -11.79 17.54 -3.09
C ILE A 27 -11.16 18.40 -4.18
N ALA A 28 -9.94 18.88 -3.92
CA ALA A 28 -9.21 19.77 -4.82
C ALA A 28 -8.01 19.03 -5.43
N GLY A 29 -7.80 19.18 -6.74
CA GLY A 29 -6.73 18.51 -7.48
C GLY A 29 -7.16 17.17 -8.08
N ALA A 30 -6.22 16.51 -8.75
CA ALA A 30 -6.42 15.22 -9.41
C ALA A 30 -5.08 14.50 -9.57
N ASP A 31 -5.12 13.18 -9.78
CA ASP A 31 -3.95 12.42 -10.19
C ASP A 31 -3.56 12.68 -11.66
N PRO A 32 -2.30 12.39 -12.06
CA PRO A 32 -1.24 11.81 -11.23
C PRO A 32 -0.51 12.85 -10.37
N VAL A 33 -0.44 12.61 -9.07
CA VAL A 33 0.51 13.31 -8.18
C VAL A 33 1.83 12.55 -8.07
N LEU A 34 1.75 11.21 -7.99
CA LEU A 34 2.90 10.30 -7.94
C LEU A 34 3.01 9.54 -9.26
N PRO A 35 4.23 9.14 -9.68
CA PRO A 35 4.47 8.42 -10.93
C PRO A 35 4.07 6.94 -10.81
N THR A 36 2.78 6.68 -10.57
CA THR A 36 2.21 5.33 -10.45
C THR A 36 1.13 5.11 -11.51
N ALA A 37 0.86 3.86 -11.85
CA ALA A 37 -0.20 3.50 -12.79
C ALA A 37 -1.62 3.63 -12.19
N PHE A 38 -1.73 3.90 -10.88
CA PHE A 38 -2.98 3.96 -10.14
C PHE A 38 -3.28 5.39 -9.67
N PRO A 39 -4.57 5.78 -9.57
CA PRO A 39 -4.96 7.07 -9.01
C PRO A 39 -4.86 7.05 -7.48
N VAL A 40 -3.62 6.91 -6.96
CA VAL A 40 -3.35 6.75 -5.53
C VAL A 40 -3.65 8.00 -4.72
N GLY A 41 -3.51 9.20 -5.30
CA GLY A 41 -3.85 10.45 -4.66
C GLY A 41 -5.35 10.61 -4.48
N GLU A 42 -6.14 10.35 -5.53
CA GLU A 42 -7.60 10.38 -5.46
C GLU A 42 -8.14 9.28 -4.54
N ALA A 43 -7.55 8.07 -4.57
CA ALA A 43 -7.91 6.99 -3.64
C ALA A 43 -7.63 7.37 -2.17
N ALA A 44 -6.46 7.97 -1.89
CA ALA A 44 -6.14 8.48 -0.56
C ALA A 44 -7.10 9.60 -0.15
N ALA A 45 -7.41 10.53 -1.05
CA ALA A 45 -8.33 11.64 -0.79
C ALA A 45 -9.73 11.13 -0.44
N ALA A 46 -10.24 10.14 -1.18
CA ALA A 46 -11.52 9.52 -0.91
C ALA A 46 -11.55 8.83 0.47
N ALA A 47 -10.48 8.11 0.84
CA ALA A 47 -10.37 7.48 2.17
C ALA A 47 -10.37 8.54 3.31
N LEU A 48 -9.59 9.62 3.13
CA LEU A 48 -9.53 10.74 4.09
C LEU A 48 -10.88 11.45 4.21
N VAL A 49 -11.57 11.70 3.10
CA VAL A 49 -12.93 12.24 3.09
C VAL A 49 -13.89 11.31 3.83
N GLY A 50 -13.85 10.00 3.55
CA GLY A 50 -14.70 9.02 4.22
C GLY A 50 -14.54 9.07 5.75
N GLY A 51 -13.29 9.09 6.23
CA GLY A 51 -12.99 9.27 7.65
C GLY A 51 -13.47 10.61 8.22
N GLY A 52 -13.25 11.71 7.48
CA GLY A 52 -13.73 13.04 7.84
C GLY A 52 -15.26 13.11 7.96
N VAL A 53 -15.99 12.48 7.03
CA VAL A 53 -17.45 12.41 7.01
C VAL A 53 -17.95 11.68 8.26
N ALA A 54 -17.35 10.52 8.58
CA ALA A 54 -17.70 9.76 9.76
C ALA A 54 -17.44 10.56 11.05
N ALA A 55 -16.28 11.24 11.15
CA ALA A 55 -15.94 12.08 12.29
C ALA A 55 -16.89 13.27 12.45
N ALA A 56 -17.24 13.96 11.37
CA ALA A 56 -18.17 15.09 11.36
C ALA A 56 -19.59 14.65 11.80
N ARG A 57 -20.05 13.48 11.35
CA ARG A 57 -21.33 12.90 11.81
C ARG A 57 -21.30 12.59 13.31
N LEU A 58 -20.23 11.97 13.80
CA LEU A 58 -20.10 11.69 15.23
C LEU A 58 -20.08 12.98 16.05
N HIS A 59 -19.39 14.02 15.56
CA HIS A 59 -19.40 15.34 16.20
C HIS A 59 -20.82 15.93 16.28
N ARG A 60 -21.60 15.85 15.19
CA ARG A 60 -23.02 16.27 15.17
C ARG A 60 -23.89 15.51 16.15
N LEU A 61 -23.76 14.18 16.21
CA LEU A 61 -24.52 13.33 17.15
C LEU A 61 -24.24 13.70 18.62
N ARG A 62 -23.06 14.24 18.91
CA ARG A 62 -22.68 14.73 20.24
C ARG A 62 -23.14 16.17 20.51
N GLY A 63 -23.97 16.75 19.66
CA GLY A 63 -24.46 18.13 19.77
C GLY A 63 -23.52 19.18 19.18
N GLY A 64 -22.48 18.76 18.46
CA GLY A 64 -21.56 19.65 17.75
C GLY A 64 -22.19 20.38 16.56
N ALA A 65 -21.50 21.39 16.04
CA ALA A 65 -21.94 22.12 14.85
C ALA A 65 -21.71 21.31 13.55
N ALA A 66 -22.35 21.69 12.45
CA ALA A 66 -22.02 21.15 11.14
C ALA A 66 -20.60 21.58 10.72
N GLN A 67 -19.90 20.70 10.00
CA GLN A 67 -18.53 20.95 9.54
C GLN A 67 -18.46 20.79 8.03
N SER A 68 -17.51 21.49 7.42
CA SER A 68 -17.11 21.26 6.02
C SER A 68 -15.80 20.48 6.02
N ILE A 69 -15.61 19.61 5.04
CA ILE A 69 -14.42 18.78 4.85
C ILE A 69 -13.79 19.17 3.53
N GLY A 70 -12.52 19.56 3.56
CA GLY A 70 -11.71 19.82 2.38
C GLY A 70 -10.51 18.90 2.35
N VAL A 71 -10.24 18.26 1.22
CA VAL A 71 -9.04 17.42 1.02
C VAL A 71 -8.36 17.83 -0.28
N ASP A 72 -7.08 18.14 -0.20
CA ASP A 72 -6.22 18.36 -1.36
C ASP A 72 -5.61 17.01 -1.80
N VAL A 73 -5.74 16.66 -3.09
CA VAL A 73 -5.27 15.38 -3.65
C VAL A 73 -3.76 15.26 -3.54
N ALA A 74 -3.00 16.34 -3.68
CA ALA A 74 -1.54 16.29 -3.54
C ALA A 74 -1.11 16.06 -2.10
N GLY A 75 -1.78 16.71 -1.13
CA GLY A 75 -1.61 16.44 0.30
C GLY A 75 -2.00 15.02 0.68
N ALA A 76 -3.11 14.51 0.12
CA ALA A 76 -3.53 13.13 0.33
C ALA A 76 -2.51 12.12 -0.20
N ALA A 77 -1.98 12.34 -1.42
CA ALA A 77 -0.91 11.53 -1.98
C ALA A 77 0.37 11.59 -1.13
N ALA A 78 0.76 12.78 -0.65
CA ALA A 78 1.92 12.94 0.22
C ALA A 78 1.76 12.18 1.55
N SER A 79 0.54 12.05 2.08
CA SER A 79 0.27 11.31 3.32
C SER A 79 0.64 9.82 3.22
N LEU A 80 0.57 9.23 2.02
CA LEU A 80 0.97 7.83 1.77
C LEU A 80 2.48 7.60 1.94
N LEU A 81 3.26 8.68 1.85
CA LEU A 81 4.72 8.66 1.96
C LEU A 81 5.20 9.15 3.33
N GLY A 82 4.29 9.42 4.28
CA GLY A 82 4.61 9.98 5.59
C GLY A 82 5.70 9.23 6.33
N PHE A 83 5.77 7.91 6.15
CA PHE A 83 6.77 7.06 6.78
C PHE A 83 8.22 7.39 6.38
N LEU A 84 8.44 7.94 5.18
CA LEU A 84 9.76 8.36 4.70
C LEU A 84 10.30 9.59 5.41
N PHE A 85 9.41 10.40 5.99
CA PHE A 85 9.78 11.64 6.67
C PHE A 85 9.88 11.46 8.18
N GLN A 86 9.62 10.26 8.69
CA GLN A 86 9.73 9.98 10.12
C GLN A 86 11.19 9.89 10.54
N THR A 87 11.52 10.58 11.63
CA THR A 87 12.82 10.52 12.31
C THR A 87 12.63 10.00 13.71
N ARG A 88 13.49 9.07 14.16
CA ARG A 88 13.51 8.62 15.54
C ARG A 88 14.18 9.68 16.40
N GLU A 89 13.61 10.00 17.56
CA GLU A 89 14.27 10.85 18.55
C GLU A 89 15.64 10.26 18.92
N GLY A 90 16.69 11.09 18.85
CA GLY A 90 18.08 10.65 19.04
C GLY A 90 18.65 9.76 17.92
N GLY A 91 18.02 9.71 16.75
CA GLY A 91 18.53 9.03 15.56
C GLY A 91 19.26 9.96 14.58
N ASP A 92 20.01 9.37 13.66
CA ASP A 92 20.86 10.09 12.69
C ASP A 92 20.09 10.60 11.44
N GLY A 93 18.81 10.95 11.60
CA GLY A 93 17.94 11.42 10.52
C GLY A 93 16.80 10.46 10.15
N PRO A 94 16.10 10.73 9.03
CA PRO A 94 14.92 9.96 8.62
C PRO A 94 15.25 8.51 8.27
N LEU A 95 14.24 7.63 8.33
CA LEU A 95 14.37 6.24 7.91
C LEU A 95 14.87 6.15 6.46
N GLN A 96 16.06 5.59 6.29
CA GLN A 96 16.69 5.37 4.99
C GLN A 96 16.24 4.00 4.45
N LEU A 97 15.41 3.98 3.39
CA LEU A 97 14.81 2.78 2.80
C LEU A 97 15.85 1.70 2.41
N ASP A 98 17.00 2.13 1.88
CA ASP A 98 18.13 1.29 1.50
C ASP A 98 18.81 0.62 2.70
N ARG A 99 18.74 1.24 3.89
CA ARG A 99 19.25 0.64 5.14
C ARG A 99 18.30 -0.39 5.76
N VAL A 100 17.01 -0.39 5.37
CA VAL A 100 15.99 -1.28 5.96
C VAL A 100 15.48 -2.37 5.04
N SER A 101 15.71 -2.27 3.72
CA SER A 101 15.25 -3.30 2.78
C SER A 101 16.39 -4.26 2.39
N PRO A 102 16.39 -5.51 2.89
CA PRO A 102 17.40 -6.48 2.49
C PRO A 102 17.25 -6.86 1.01
N ALA A 103 18.31 -7.40 0.40
CA ALA A 103 18.31 -7.83 -1.00
C ALA A 103 17.18 -8.84 -1.34
N VAL A 104 16.74 -9.62 -0.34
CA VAL A 104 15.59 -10.53 -0.43
C VAL A 104 14.30 -9.79 -0.76
N THR A 105 14.08 -8.58 -0.24
CA THR A 105 12.87 -7.80 -0.53
C THR A 105 12.98 -7.16 -1.92
N ASN A 106 12.64 -7.92 -2.96
CA ASN A 106 12.77 -7.51 -4.35
C ASN A 106 11.90 -8.35 -5.29
N PHE A 107 11.88 -7.95 -6.56
CA PHE A 107 11.27 -8.69 -7.66
C PHE A 107 12.32 -9.56 -8.37
N PHE A 108 11.98 -10.82 -8.60
CA PHE A 108 12.83 -11.79 -9.29
C PHE A 108 12.04 -12.55 -10.34
N GLN A 109 12.67 -12.82 -11.48
CA GLN A 109 12.08 -13.64 -12.53
C GLN A 109 12.34 -15.13 -12.25
N CYS A 110 11.28 -15.92 -12.29
CA CYS A 110 11.29 -17.38 -12.17
C CYS A 110 11.67 -18.04 -13.50
N GLY A 111 11.97 -19.35 -13.47
CA GLY A 111 12.41 -20.10 -14.65
C GLY A 111 11.33 -20.28 -15.72
N ASP A 112 10.06 -20.14 -15.33
CA ASP A 112 8.90 -20.12 -16.23
C ASP A 112 8.65 -18.75 -16.89
N GLY A 113 9.52 -17.77 -16.64
CA GLY A 113 9.43 -16.41 -17.17
C GLY A 113 8.47 -15.50 -16.41
N ARG A 114 7.72 -16.01 -15.43
CA ARG A 114 6.90 -15.22 -14.51
C ARG A 114 7.75 -14.57 -13.44
N TRP A 115 7.15 -13.67 -12.67
CA TRP A 115 7.83 -12.91 -11.63
C TRP A 115 7.25 -13.21 -10.25
N VAL A 116 8.11 -13.15 -9.23
CA VAL A 116 7.72 -13.16 -7.82
C VAL A 116 8.23 -11.89 -7.13
N HIS A 117 7.46 -11.40 -6.17
CA HIS A 117 7.92 -10.43 -5.19
C HIS A 117 8.21 -11.18 -3.89
N LEU A 118 9.47 -11.17 -3.45
CA LEU A 118 9.88 -11.69 -2.16
C LEU A 118 9.90 -10.55 -1.14
N HIS A 119 9.56 -10.84 0.12
CA HIS A 119 9.54 -9.83 1.18
C HIS A 119 10.25 -10.34 2.44
N GLY A 120 11.53 -9.99 2.56
CA GLY A 120 12.41 -10.37 3.67
C GLY A 120 12.58 -9.32 4.75
N GLY A 121 11.65 -8.36 4.90
CA GLY A 121 11.80 -7.20 5.80
C GLY A 121 11.97 -7.51 7.29
N PHE A 122 11.72 -8.74 7.74
CA PHE A 122 11.95 -9.18 9.12
C PHE A 122 13.01 -10.29 9.16
N PRO A 123 13.82 -10.40 10.23
CA PRO A 123 14.92 -11.37 10.30
C PRO A 123 14.51 -12.81 9.98
N HIS A 124 13.36 -13.26 10.50
CA HIS A 124 12.85 -14.62 10.24
C HIS A 124 12.38 -14.82 8.79
N LEU A 125 11.78 -13.79 8.17
CA LEU A 125 11.36 -13.84 6.77
C LEU A 125 12.57 -13.85 5.85
N ASN A 126 13.57 -13.02 6.17
CA ASN A 126 14.82 -12.97 5.43
C ASN A 126 15.52 -14.33 5.44
N GLN A 127 15.85 -14.81 6.65
CA GLN A 127 16.59 -16.05 6.81
C GLN A 127 15.80 -17.24 6.28
N GLY A 128 14.51 -17.33 6.59
CA GLY A 128 13.67 -18.43 6.09
C GLY A 128 13.56 -18.47 4.56
N THR A 129 13.55 -17.30 3.90
CA THR A 129 13.57 -17.24 2.43
C THR A 129 14.93 -17.69 1.88
N LEU A 130 16.04 -17.27 2.49
CA LEU A 130 17.38 -17.71 2.08
C LEU A 130 17.59 -19.21 2.30
N ASP A 131 17.07 -19.76 3.40
CA ASP A 131 17.11 -21.18 3.72
C ASP A 131 16.28 -22.00 2.72
N LEU A 132 15.09 -21.51 2.34
CA LEU A 132 14.26 -22.12 1.28
C LEU A 132 15.00 -22.13 -0.06
N LEU A 133 15.58 -21.00 -0.44
CA LEU A 133 16.27 -20.85 -1.72
C LEU A 133 17.64 -21.54 -1.74
N GLY A 134 18.19 -21.87 -0.57
CA GLY A 134 19.52 -22.47 -0.40
C GLY A 134 20.62 -21.57 -0.95
N CYS A 135 20.55 -20.26 -0.69
CA CYS A 135 21.47 -19.28 -1.26
C CYS A 135 21.94 -18.24 -0.24
N THR A 136 22.96 -17.47 -0.60
CA THR A 136 23.43 -16.33 0.20
C THR A 136 22.52 -15.11 0.00
N GLY A 137 22.60 -14.14 0.91
CA GLY A 137 21.83 -12.89 0.86
C GLY A 137 22.21 -11.91 -0.25
N GLU A 138 22.98 -12.34 -1.25
CA GLU A 138 23.39 -11.52 -2.40
C GLU A 138 22.31 -11.59 -3.49
N ARG A 139 22.00 -10.45 -4.11
CA ARG A 139 20.89 -10.34 -5.07
C ARG A 139 21.04 -11.30 -6.25
N GLU A 140 22.25 -11.49 -6.75
CA GLU A 140 22.56 -12.39 -7.85
C GLU A 140 22.35 -13.86 -7.47
N ALA A 141 22.71 -14.24 -6.23
CA ALA A 141 22.51 -15.60 -5.73
C ALA A 141 21.02 -15.91 -5.53
N ILE A 142 20.26 -14.93 -5.02
CA ILE A 142 18.81 -15.02 -4.89
C ILE A 142 18.15 -15.16 -6.28
N ALA A 143 18.53 -14.31 -7.24
CA ALA A 143 18.01 -14.39 -8.61
C ALA A 143 18.29 -15.75 -9.26
N ALA A 144 19.52 -16.26 -9.13
CA ALA A 144 19.89 -17.57 -9.65
C ALA A 144 19.11 -18.71 -8.96
N ALA A 145 18.79 -18.57 -7.68
CA ALA A 145 17.99 -19.55 -6.95
C ALA A 145 16.51 -19.51 -7.36
N VAL A 146 15.92 -18.33 -7.47
CA VAL A 146 14.53 -18.12 -7.91
C VAL A 146 14.31 -18.62 -9.33
N ALA A 147 15.28 -18.44 -10.23
CA ALA A 147 15.20 -18.92 -11.62
C ALA A 147 15.08 -20.46 -11.76
N ARG A 148 15.27 -21.24 -10.68
CA ARG A 148 15.07 -22.70 -10.65
C ARG A 148 13.63 -23.12 -10.35
N TRP A 149 12.76 -22.16 -10.00
CA TRP A 149 11.38 -22.40 -9.62
C TRP A 149 10.41 -21.94 -10.72
N THR A 150 9.21 -22.51 -10.75
CA THR A 150 8.05 -21.81 -11.31
C THR A 150 7.55 -20.77 -10.28
N ALA A 151 6.92 -19.69 -10.73
CA ALA A 151 6.46 -18.66 -9.80
C ALA A 151 5.35 -19.16 -8.86
N ALA A 152 4.49 -20.05 -9.34
CA ALA A 152 3.42 -20.65 -8.55
C ALA A 152 3.97 -21.61 -7.49
N ASP A 153 4.88 -22.53 -7.84
CA ASP A 153 5.45 -23.50 -6.87
C ASP A 153 6.24 -22.78 -5.77
N LEU A 154 6.95 -21.69 -6.12
CA LEU A 154 7.68 -20.89 -5.15
C LEU A 154 6.74 -20.14 -4.20
N GLU A 155 5.65 -19.56 -4.71
CA GLU A 155 4.61 -18.93 -3.88
C GLU A 155 4.00 -19.93 -2.90
N ASP A 156 3.66 -21.14 -3.36
CA ASP A 156 3.10 -22.20 -2.53
C ASP A 156 4.08 -22.67 -1.44
N GLU A 157 5.36 -22.86 -1.76
CA GLU A 157 6.38 -23.25 -0.78
C GLU A 157 6.67 -22.14 0.25
N LEU A 158 6.68 -20.87 -0.18
CA LEU A 158 6.79 -19.73 0.73
C LEU A 158 5.60 -19.72 1.70
N ALA A 159 4.37 -19.90 1.19
CA ALA A 159 3.16 -19.95 1.99
C ALA A 159 3.16 -21.13 2.98
N ALA A 160 3.55 -22.33 2.53
CA ALA A 160 3.65 -23.53 3.36
C ALA A 160 4.62 -23.35 4.54
N ARG A 161 5.68 -22.55 4.34
CA ARG A 161 6.69 -22.21 5.36
C ARG A 161 6.34 -20.96 6.16
N ARG A 162 5.18 -20.34 5.92
CA ARG A 162 4.73 -19.09 6.55
C ARG A 162 5.70 -17.92 6.32
N LEU A 163 6.31 -17.90 5.14
CA LEU A 163 7.18 -16.82 4.64
C LEU A 163 6.35 -15.84 3.80
N CYS A 164 6.96 -14.70 3.45
CA CYS A 164 6.29 -13.67 2.66
C CYS A 164 6.90 -13.56 1.27
N GLY A 165 6.11 -13.96 0.29
CA GLY A 165 6.31 -13.62 -1.12
C GLY A 165 5.10 -14.05 -1.93
N ALA A 166 4.94 -13.46 -3.10
CA ALA A 166 3.80 -13.71 -3.96
C ALA A 166 4.21 -13.66 -5.43
N MET A 167 3.55 -14.49 -6.23
CA MET A 167 3.63 -14.44 -7.68
C MET A 167 2.92 -13.18 -8.19
N LEU A 168 3.58 -12.47 -9.12
CA LEU A 168 2.98 -11.32 -9.79
C LEU A 168 1.90 -11.82 -10.74
N ARG A 169 0.73 -11.20 -10.63
CA ARG A 169 -0.49 -11.52 -11.36
C ARG A 169 -0.93 -10.36 -12.24
N THR A 170 -1.48 -10.64 -13.41
CA THR A 170 -2.18 -9.63 -14.21
C THR A 170 -3.52 -9.28 -13.56
N PRO A 171 -4.17 -8.15 -13.91
CA PRO A 171 -5.49 -7.81 -13.39
C PRO A 171 -6.54 -8.92 -13.57
N GLU A 172 -6.49 -9.69 -14.66
CA GLU A 172 -7.42 -10.77 -14.96
C GLU A 172 -7.16 -12.06 -14.15
N GLU A 173 -5.97 -12.19 -13.56
CA GLU A 173 -5.59 -13.33 -12.72
C GLU A 173 -5.99 -13.13 -11.23
N TRP A 174 -6.49 -11.94 -10.86
CA TRP A 174 -6.99 -11.62 -9.52
C TRP A 174 -8.50 -11.84 -9.40
#